data_AF-A0A5E4PKY2-F1
#
_entry.id   AF-A0A5E4PKY2-F1
#
_cell.length_a   1.000
_cell.length_b   1.000
_cell.length_c   1.000
_cell.angle_alpha   90.00
_cell.angle_beta   90.00
_cell.angle_gamma   90.00
#
_symmetry.space_group_name_H-M   'P 1'
#
loop_
_entity.id
_entity.type
_entity.pdbx_description
1 polymer ?
#
loop_
_entity_poly.entity_id
_entity_poly.type
_entity_poly.pdbx_seq_one_letter_code
_entity_poly.pdbx_strand_id
1 'polypeptide(L)'
;MDLQECLKEWEDLITDYKKLETVNKEYLSKLEEVGELQASCMKELNHQRYRMSLITSALKRLYKNGHKKDDETTKLEKEIMKRKAMLHEIEATLPKQNSMYLKIILGNVNVSILNKNDKLKYKDEYEKFKLILSAIAFVLAVANLCIDFR
;
A
#
# COMPACT_ATOMS: atom_id res chain seq x y z
N MET A 1 -28.21 -39.21 17.81
CA MET A 1 -28.45 -37.82 18.24
C MET A 1 -29.94 -37.58 18.13
N ASP A 2 -30.61 -37.40 19.26
CA ASP A 2 -32.02 -37.01 19.26
C ASP A 2 -32.16 -35.47 19.11
N LEU A 3 -33.40 -35.00 18.96
CA LEU A 3 -33.67 -33.58 18.78
C LEU A 3 -33.23 -32.72 19.97
N GLN A 4 -33.29 -33.25 21.20
CA GLN A 4 -32.86 -32.54 22.40
C GLN A 4 -31.34 -32.40 22.46
N GLU A 5 -30.60 -33.43 22.06
CA GLU A 5 -29.15 -33.38 21.90
C GLU A 5 -28.75 -32.34 20.84
N CYS A 6 -29.42 -32.30 19.68
CA CYS A 6 -29.15 -31.29 18.65
C CYS A 6 -29.41 -29.86 19.13
N LEU A 7 -30.49 -29.63 19.90
CA LEU A 7 -30.81 -28.31 20.43
C LEU A 7 -29.77 -27.84 21.45
N LYS A 8 -29.30 -28.77 22.29
CA LYS A 8 -28.24 -28.47 23.26
C LYS A 8 -26.91 -28.13 22.58
N GLU A 9 -26.49 -28.92 21.59
CA GLU A 9 -25.29 -28.62 20.81
C GLU A 9 -25.39 -27.27 20.09
N TRP A 10 -26.58 -26.89 19.61
CA TRP A 10 -26.81 -25.58 18.99
C TRP A 10 -26.68 -24.43 19.99
N GLU A 11 -27.17 -24.57 21.22
CA GLU A 11 -26.98 -23.56 22.28
C GLU A 11 -25.51 -23.39 22.68
N ASP A 12 -24.78 -24.50 22.77
CA ASP A 12 -23.33 -24.50 23.01
C ASP A 12 -22.60 -23.80 21.85
N LEU A 13 -23.00 -24.08 20.60
CA LEU A 13 -22.44 -23.44 19.41
C LEU A 13 -22.70 -21.93 19.35
N ILE A 14 -23.88 -21.46 19.78
CA ILE A 14 -24.18 -20.03 19.90
C ILE A 14 -23.23 -19.36 20.89
N THR A 15 -22.92 -20.04 22.00
CA THR A 15 -22.00 -19.53 23.02
C THR A 15 -20.56 -19.44 22.48
N ASP A 16 -20.12 -20.44 21.74
CA ASP A 16 -18.81 -20.43 21.09
C ASP A 16 -18.73 -19.40 19.96
N TYR A 17 -19.81 -19.19 19.23
CA TYR A 17 -19.89 -18.15 18.21
C TYR A 17 -19.68 -16.74 18.81
N LYS A 18 -20.22 -16.45 20.00
CA LYS A 18 -19.96 -15.16 20.69
C LYS A 18 -18.48 -14.95 21.03
N LYS A 19 -17.77 -16.02 21.39
CA LYS A 19 -16.30 -15.97 21.60
C LYS A 19 -15.60 -15.68 20.27
N LEU A 20 -16.00 -16.35 19.19
CA LEU A 20 -15.46 -16.13 17.86
C LEU A 20 -15.67 -14.69 17.39
N GLU A 21 -16.86 -14.10 17.59
CA GLU A 21 -17.14 -12.69 17.25
C GLU A 21 -16.21 -11.73 17.98
N THR A 22 -15.94 -12.00 19.26
CA THR A 22 -15.03 -11.20 20.08
C THR A 22 -13.60 -11.25 19.53
N VAL A 23 -13.11 -12.45 19.23
CA VAL A 23 -11.76 -12.65 18.64
C VAL A 23 -11.67 -12.01 17.26
N ASN A 24 -12.69 -12.14 16.42
CA ASN A 24 -12.71 -11.54 15.08
C ASN A 24 -12.68 -10.01 15.16
N LYS A 25 -13.37 -9.40 16.12
CA LYS A 25 -13.34 -7.95 16.34
C LYS A 25 -11.94 -7.48 16.74
N GLU A 26 -11.28 -8.19 17.65
CA GLU A 26 -9.90 -7.88 18.05
C GLU A 26 -8.92 -8.05 16.88
N TYR A 27 -9.06 -9.15 16.13
CA TYR A 27 -8.27 -9.41 14.92
C TYR A 27 -8.37 -8.23 13.95
N LEU A 28 -9.58 -7.76 13.62
CA LEU A 28 -9.78 -6.64 12.70
C LEU A 28 -9.14 -5.33 13.21
N SER A 29 -9.20 -5.06 14.51
CA SER A 29 -8.56 -3.87 15.11
C SER A 29 -7.04 -3.91 14.94
N LYS A 30 -6.41 -5.02 15.33
CA LYS A 30 -4.95 -5.20 15.19
C LYS A 30 -4.50 -5.09 13.74
N LEU A 31 -5.38 -5.47 12.82
CA LEU A 31 -5.09 -5.46 11.41
C LEU A 31 -5.11 -4.07 10.79
N GLU A 32 -6.04 -3.24 11.25
CA GLU A 32 -6.04 -1.80 10.96
C GLU A 32 -4.76 -1.15 11.50
N GLU A 33 -4.40 -1.42 12.75
CA GLU A 33 -3.17 -0.90 13.36
C GLU A 33 -1.91 -1.30 12.58
N VAL A 34 -1.82 -2.57 12.16
CA VAL A 34 -0.71 -3.05 11.31
C VAL A 34 -0.72 -2.33 9.97
N GLY A 35 -1.88 -2.11 9.35
CA GLY A 35 -1.99 -1.37 8.10
C GLY A 35 -1.52 0.09 8.21
N GLU A 36 -1.86 0.77 9.30
CA GLU A 36 -1.39 2.14 9.59
C GLU A 36 0.13 2.19 9.79
N LEU A 37 0.68 1.24 10.56
CA LEU A 37 2.12 1.10 10.76
C LEU A 37 2.86 0.82 9.45
N GLN A 38 2.32 -0.04 8.59
CA GLN A 38 2.88 -0.32 7.26
C GLN A 38 2.92 0.93 6.39
N ALA A 39 1.83 1.71 6.37
CA ALA A 39 1.76 2.96 5.60
C ALA A 39 2.77 4.00 6.11
N SER A 40 2.89 4.13 7.44
CA SER A 40 3.88 5.01 8.08
C SER A 40 5.31 4.59 7.74
N CYS A 41 5.63 3.29 7.87
CA CYS A 41 6.94 2.76 7.53
C CYS A 41 7.29 3.02 6.06
N MET A 42 6.36 2.77 5.13
CA MET A 42 6.58 3.05 3.71
C MET A 42 6.83 4.53 3.44
N LYS A 43 6.09 5.43 4.10
CA LYS A 43 6.27 6.88 3.98
C LYS A 43 7.68 7.30 4.44
N GLU A 44 8.10 6.86 5.62
CA GLU A 44 9.42 7.19 6.16
C GLU A 44 10.56 6.58 5.34
N LEU A 45 10.38 5.36 4.84
CA LEU A 45 11.36 4.69 3.98
C LEU A 45 11.56 5.47 2.68
N ASN A 46 10.47 5.91 2.04
CA ASN A 46 10.53 6.77 0.86
C ASN A 46 11.19 8.13 1.16
N HIS A 47 10.90 8.72 2.32
CA HIS A 47 11.52 9.97 2.74
C HIS A 47 13.04 9.82 2.94
N GLN A 48 13.48 8.76 3.60
CA GLN A 48 14.91 8.44 3.77
C GLN A 48 15.60 8.24 2.42
N ARG A 49 15.00 7.47 1.51
CA ARG A 49 15.52 7.27 0.14
C ARG A 49 15.67 8.59 -0.61
N TYR A 50 14.67 9.46 -0.54
CA TYR A 50 14.70 10.77 -1.17
C TYR A 50 15.85 11.62 -0.61
N ARG A 51 15.97 11.73 0.71
CA ARG A 51 17.05 12.52 1.34
C ARG A 51 18.43 11.97 1.02
N MET A 52 18.60 10.65 1.03
CA MET A 52 19.86 10.02 0.62
C MET A 52 20.20 10.28 -0.85
N SER A 53 19.19 10.28 -1.74
CA SER A 53 19.35 10.65 -3.15
C SER A 53 19.87 12.09 -3.30
N LEU A 54 19.32 13.04 -2.54
CA LEU A 54 19.79 14.43 -2.54
C LEU A 54 21.24 14.56 -2.09
N ILE A 55 21.60 13.91 -0.97
CA ILE A 55 22.97 13.92 -0.43
C ILE A 55 23.94 13.31 -1.44
N THR A 56 23.60 12.16 -2.02
CA THR A 56 24.41 11.48 -3.03
C THR A 56 24.60 12.35 -4.27
N SER A 57 23.56 13.06 -4.70
CA SER A 57 23.63 14.00 -5.84
C SER A 57 24.48 15.22 -5.54
N ALA A 58 24.41 15.75 -4.31
CA ALA A 58 25.27 16.83 -3.86
C ALA A 58 26.75 16.43 -3.84
N LEU A 59 27.07 15.24 -3.31
CA LEU A 59 28.43 14.69 -3.33
C LEU A 59 28.97 14.56 -4.75
N LYS A 60 28.18 14.00 -5.68
CA LYS A 60 28.56 13.92 -7.10
C LYS A 60 28.87 15.29 -7.70
N ARG A 61 28.08 16.31 -7.35
CA ARG A 61 28.30 17.68 -7.83
C ARG A 61 29.59 18.29 -7.26
N LEU A 62 29.90 18.04 -5.98
CA LEU A 62 31.16 18.47 -5.38
C LEU A 62 32.37 17.88 -6.10
N TYR A 63 32.33 16.57 -6.39
CA TYR A 63 33.40 15.92 -7.16
C TYR A 63 33.53 16.49 -8.58
N LYS A 64 32.41 16.77 -9.26
CA LYS A 64 32.41 17.42 -10.58
C LYS A 64 33.04 18.82 -10.53
N ASN A 65 32.87 19.53 -9.42
CA ASN A 65 33.43 20.86 -9.21
C ASN A 65 34.90 20.84 -8.73
N GLY A 66 35.57 19.68 -8.80
CA GLY A 66 37.00 19.55 -8.51
C GLY A 66 37.34 19.26 -7.03
N HIS A 67 36.33 19.07 -6.17
CA HIS A 67 36.59 18.62 -4.80
C HIS A 67 37.15 17.19 -4.83
N LYS A 68 38.31 16.97 -4.23
CA LYS A 68 38.92 15.65 -4.12
C LYS A 68 38.27 14.87 -3.00
N LYS A 69 38.21 13.56 -3.18
CA LYS A 69 37.79 12.62 -2.14
C LYS A 69 38.78 12.68 -0.97
N ASP A 70 38.26 12.84 0.22
CA ASP A 70 38.98 12.89 1.49
C ASP A 70 38.39 11.87 2.48
N ASP A 71 38.89 11.87 3.71
CA ASP A 71 38.46 10.93 4.73
C ASP A 71 36.98 11.16 5.14
N GLU A 72 36.51 12.41 5.19
CA GLU A 72 35.13 12.74 5.56
C GLU A 72 34.12 12.31 4.49
N THR A 73 34.39 12.63 3.22
CA THR A 73 33.56 12.21 2.08
C THR A 73 33.56 10.69 1.93
N THR A 74 34.69 10.02 2.18
CA THR A 74 34.77 8.55 2.18
C THR A 74 33.96 7.92 3.32
N LYS A 75 34.03 8.49 4.54
CA LYS A 75 33.19 8.05 5.67
C LYS A 75 31.71 8.22 5.36
N LEU A 76 31.32 9.37 4.83
CA LEU A 76 29.93 9.65 4.46
C LEU A 76 29.40 8.66 3.41
N GLU A 77 30.16 8.33 2.38
CA GLU A 77 29.77 7.33 1.39
C GLU A 77 29.58 5.93 1.99
N LYS A 78 30.45 5.52 2.92
CA LYS A 78 30.30 4.25 3.66
C LYS A 78 29.02 4.22 4.48
N GLU A 79 28.71 5.31 5.19
CA GLU A 79 27.47 5.42 5.96
C GLU A 79 26.22 5.43 5.07
N ILE A 80 26.28 6.09 3.91
CA ILE A 80 25.20 6.04 2.90
C ILE A 80 24.99 4.60 2.41
N MET A 81 26.07 3.86 2.15
CA MET A 81 25.99 2.46 1.71
C MET A 81 25.40 1.55 2.80
N LYS A 82 25.87 1.69 4.04
CA LYS A 82 25.35 0.96 5.20
C LYS A 82 23.87 1.24 5.42
N ARG A 83 23.47 2.51 5.40
CA ARG A 83 22.06 2.89 5.55
C ARG A 83 21.19 2.37 4.41
N LYS A 84 21.71 2.30 3.18
CA LYS A 84 21.01 1.69 2.05
C LYS A 84 20.70 0.21 2.30
N ALA A 85 21.65 -0.54 2.85
CA ALA A 85 21.45 -1.94 3.22
C ALA A 85 20.38 -2.10 4.31
N MET A 86 20.45 -1.28 5.36
CA MET A 86 19.44 -1.27 6.43
C MET A 86 18.03 -0.95 5.92
N LEU A 87 17.89 0.03 5.00
CA LEU A 87 16.59 0.35 4.40
C LEU A 87 16.04 -0.79 3.54
N HIS A 88 16.93 -1.57 2.90
CA HIS A 88 16.52 -2.75 2.14
C HIS A 88 16.05 -3.89 3.06
N GLU A 89 16.71 -4.10 4.20
CA GLU A 89 16.25 -5.05 5.22
C GLU A 89 14.88 -4.66 5.78
N ILE A 90 14.66 -3.38 6.08
CA ILE A 90 13.36 -2.87 6.53
C ILE A 90 12.29 -3.07 5.44
N GLU A 91 12.59 -2.74 4.18
CA GLU A 91 11.65 -2.96 3.07
C GLU A 91 11.26 -4.44 2.92
N ALA A 92 12.19 -5.37 3.16
CA ALA A 92 11.92 -6.80 3.07
C ALA A 92 10.93 -7.30 4.16
N THR A 93 10.77 -6.57 5.26
CA THR A 93 9.76 -6.86 6.30
C THR A 93 8.36 -6.35 5.95
N LEU A 94 8.25 -5.44 4.97
CA LEU A 94 6.98 -4.86 4.56
C LEU A 94 6.31 -5.71 3.47
N PRO A 95 4.97 -5.71 3.39
CA PRO A 95 4.28 -6.40 2.30
C PRO A 95 4.73 -5.84 0.95
N LYS A 96 5.14 -6.73 0.04
CA LYS A 96 5.58 -6.33 -1.30
C LYS A 96 4.42 -5.65 -2.02
N GLN A 97 4.62 -4.41 -2.45
CA GLN A 97 3.64 -3.76 -3.31
C GLN A 97 3.54 -4.52 -4.63
N ASN A 98 2.30 -4.81 -5.04
CA ASN A 98 1.99 -5.40 -6.33
C ASN A 98 2.69 -4.62 -7.47
N SER A 99 3.23 -5.37 -8.46
CA SER A 99 3.87 -4.79 -9.64
C SER A 99 2.89 -3.90 -10.41
N MET A 100 3.40 -2.90 -11.15
CA MET A 100 2.58 -1.91 -11.86
C MET A 100 1.49 -2.55 -12.74
N TYR A 101 1.81 -3.63 -13.43
CA TYR A 101 0.85 -4.42 -14.23
C TYR A 101 -0.30 -4.97 -13.38
N LEU A 102 0.02 -5.52 -12.22
CA LEU A 102 -0.94 -6.11 -11.29
C LEU A 102 -1.81 -5.02 -10.63
N LYS A 103 -1.26 -3.82 -10.35
CA LYS A 103 -2.02 -2.64 -9.89
C LYS A 103 -2.99 -2.10 -10.94
N ILE A 104 -2.65 -2.18 -12.23
CA ILE A 104 -3.51 -1.73 -13.34
C ILE A 104 -4.73 -2.66 -13.49
N ILE A 105 -4.54 -3.97 -13.34
CA ILE A 105 -5.61 -4.96 -13.57
C ILE A 105 -6.49 -5.14 -12.34
N LEU A 106 -5.92 -5.11 -11.13
CA LEU A 106 -6.66 -5.38 -9.89
C LEU A 106 -7.06 -4.12 -9.13
N GLY A 107 -6.54 -2.92 -9.46
CA GLY A 107 -6.65 -1.74 -8.60
C GLY A 107 -5.71 -1.83 -7.39
N ASN A 108 -5.74 -0.84 -6.48
CA ASN A 108 -4.91 -0.86 -5.27
C ASN A 108 -5.50 -1.81 -4.21
N VAL A 109 -5.65 -3.08 -4.58
CA VAL A 109 -6.25 -4.10 -3.73
C VAL A 109 -5.12 -4.76 -2.93
N ASN A 110 -4.90 -4.26 -1.72
CA ASN A 110 -4.40 -5.12 -0.66
C ASN A 110 -5.47 -6.20 -0.45
N VAL A 111 -5.25 -7.41 -0.96
CA VAL A 111 -6.18 -8.57 -0.85
C VAL A 111 -6.26 -9.12 0.59
N SER A 112 -5.83 -8.34 1.56
CA SER A 112 -5.90 -8.59 2.98
C SER A 112 -5.84 -7.16 3.54
N ILE A 113 -6.92 -6.49 3.91
CA ILE A 113 -7.94 -6.91 4.85
C ILE A 113 -9.12 -5.95 4.77
N LEU A 114 -10.30 -6.49 5.07
CA LEU A 114 -11.57 -5.80 5.25
C LEU A 114 -11.51 -4.70 6.34
N ASN A 115 -10.88 -3.56 6.09
CA ASN A 115 -11.06 -2.36 6.91
C ASN A 115 -12.28 -1.59 6.38
N LYS A 116 -13.18 -1.10 7.24
CA LYS A 116 -14.34 -0.27 6.84
C LYS A 116 -13.92 0.93 6.00
N ASN A 117 -12.72 1.47 6.24
CA ASN A 117 -12.11 2.52 5.42
C ASN A 117 -11.71 2.05 4.01
N ASP A 118 -11.36 0.78 3.82
CA ASP A 118 -11.05 0.22 2.51
C ASP A 118 -12.31 -0.13 1.72
N LYS A 119 -13.45 -0.39 2.38
CA LYS A 119 -14.75 -0.44 1.67
C LYS A 119 -15.15 0.93 1.10
N LEU A 120 -14.85 2.00 1.83
CA LEU A 120 -15.05 3.37 1.37
C LEU A 120 -14.06 3.73 0.25
N LYS A 121 -12.77 3.45 0.41
CA LYS A 121 -11.77 3.66 -0.65
C LYS A 121 -12.00 2.80 -1.89
N TYR A 122 -12.45 1.55 -1.73
CA TYR A 122 -12.84 0.69 -2.85
C TYR A 122 -14.04 1.28 -3.60
N LYS A 123 -15.03 1.82 -2.87
CA LYS A 123 -16.14 2.54 -3.49
C LYS A 123 -15.65 3.77 -4.26
N ASP A 124 -14.73 4.54 -3.69
CA ASP A 124 -14.15 5.73 -4.34
C ASP A 124 -13.30 5.37 -5.57
N GLU A 125 -12.48 4.32 -5.51
CA GLU A 125 -11.71 3.83 -6.66
C GLU A 125 -12.63 3.28 -7.75
N TYR A 126 -13.70 2.57 -7.37
CA TYR A 126 -14.73 2.11 -8.31
C TYR A 126 -15.49 3.28 -8.96
N GLU A 127 -15.81 4.33 -8.21
CA GLU A 127 -16.44 5.54 -8.75
C GLU A 127 -15.50 6.32 -9.68
N LYS A 128 -14.20 6.42 -9.35
CA LYS A 128 -13.18 6.99 -10.25
C LYS A 128 -13.06 6.20 -11.55
N PHE A 129 -13.07 4.86 -11.48
CA PHE A 129 -13.04 4.01 -12.67
C PHE A 129 -14.25 4.28 -13.59
N LYS A 130 -15.45 4.32 -13.02
CA LYS A 130 -16.68 4.67 -13.77
C LYS A 130 -16.58 6.05 -14.40
N LEU A 131 -16.07 7.05 -13.67
CA LEU A 131 -15.95 8.42 -14.18
C LEU A 131 -14.98 8.51 -15.35
N ILE A 132 -13.82 7.82 -15.28
CA ILE A 132 -12.87 7.76 -16.40
C ILE A 132 -13.51 7.08 -17.62
N LEU A 133 -14.20 5.95 -17.43
CA LEU A 133 -14.88 5.24 -18.51
C LEU A 133 -15.97 6.10 -19.15
N SER A 134 -16.78 6.80 -18.34
CA SER A 134 -17.79 7.74 -18.82
C SER A 134 -17.18 8.93 -19.54
N ALA A 135 -16.05 9.47 -19.09
CA ALA A 135 -15.36 10.57 -19.76
C ALA A 135 -14.81 10.13 -21.13
N ILE A 136 -14.21 8.94 -21.22
CA ILE A 136 -13.75 8.37 -22.49
C ILE A 136 -14.93 8.17 -23.44
N ALA A 137 -16.03 7.57 -22.96
CA ALA A 137 -17.24 7.37 -23.77
C ALA A 137 -17.85 8.70 -24.23
N PHE A 138 -17.85 9.72 -23.38
CA PHE A 138 -18.32 11.07 -23.72
C PHE A 138 -17.44 11.72 -24.80
N VAL A 139 -16.11 11.66 -24.67
CA VAL A 139 -15.18 12.19 -25.68
C VAL A 139 -15.37 11.47 -27.02
N LEU A 140 -15.51 10.14 -27.01
CA LEU A 140 -15.79 9.36 -28.22
C LEU A 140 -17.14 9.75 -28.85
N ALA A 141 -18.18 9.98 -28.05
CA ALA A 141 -19.49 10.41 -28.54
C ALA A 141 -19.46 11.82 -29.14
N VAL A 142 -18.77 12.78 -28.50
CA VAL A 142 -18.58 14.14 -29.04
C VAL A 142 -17.75 14.09 -30.32
N ALA A 143 -16.66 13.32 -30.34
CA ALA A 143 -15.85 13.15 -31.55
C ALA A 143 -16.69 12.57 -32.70
N ASN A 144 -17.52 11.56 -32.44
CA ASN A 144 -18.40 10.98 -33.44
C ASN A 144 -19.42 12.00 -33.97
N LEU A 145 -20.06 12.78 -33.09
CA LEU A 145 -20.96 13.87 -33.50
C LEU A 145 -20.26 14.95 -34.32
N CYS A 146 -19.04 15.34 -33.96
CA CYS A 146 -18.26 16.33 -34.72
C CYS A 146 -17.81 15.79 -36.09
N ILE A 147 -17.62 14.48 -36.23
CA ILE A 147 -17.31 13.82 -37.49
C ILE A 147 -18.56 13.70 -38.37
N ASP A 148 -19.73 13.39 -37.78
CA ASP A 148 -21.01 13.29 -38.51
C ASP A 148 -21.57 14.67 -38.97
N PHE A 149 -21.17 15.77 -38.31
CA PHE A 149 -21.57 17.14 -38.69
C PHE A 149 -20.71 17.79 -39.79
N ARG A 150 -19.69 17.10 -40.32
CA ARG A 150 -18.76 17.61 -41.35
C ARG A 150 -18.79 16.77 -42.61
#